data_AF-A0A7K0EJA3-F1
#
_entry.id   AF-A0A7K0EJA3-F1
#
_cell.length_a   1.000
_cell.length_b   1.000
_cell.length_c   1.000
_cell.angle_alpha   90.00
_cell.angle_beta   90.00
_cell.angle_gamma   90.00
#
_symmetry.space_group_name_H-M   'P 1'
#
loop_
_entity.id
_entity.type
_entity.pdbx_description
1 polymer ?
#
loop_
_entity_poly.entity_id
_entity_poly.type
_entity_poly.pdbx_seq_one_letter_code
_entity_poly.pdbx_strand_id
1 'polypeptide(L)'
;MKGNVLVYSTIIKLCTGVFLLLDGCRREEEYRTPRPFEIVGSWTASGPSYESGGLPPTSAQLANFKGLEAGTYTFHADQTYSKRSTDSVVSANTILVKLEKGNYRLSGDTLILTTTNNPRQTPLNTYYNCYLKTGNDDPLSLQTLRIRTTKELLLKSLDEQVQADPLVQQNRAFLNARDMFKINQTLQR
;
A
#
# COMPACT_ATOMS: atom_id res chain seq x y z
N MET A 1 -15.15 45.97 -10.03
CA MET A 1 -15.48 46.44 -8.66
C MET A 1 -14.28 46.16 -7.77
N LYS A 2 -13.79 47.20 -7.10
CA LYS A 2 -12.62 47.18 -6.21
C LYS A 2 -12.97 46.43 -4.93
N GLY A 3 -12.06 45.58 -4.47
CA GLY A 3 -12.04 45.06 -3.11
C GLY A 3 -10.60 45.05 -2.62
N ASN A 4 -10.17 46.17 -2.02
CA ASN A 4 -8.95 46.22 -1.22
C ASN A 4 -9.25 45.55 0.12
N VAL A 5 -8.43 44.60 0.55
CA VAL A 5 -8.23 44.33 1.99
C VAL A 5 -6.74 44.12 2.26
N LEU A 6 -6.30 44.78 3.33
CA LEU A 6 -4.93 45.04 3.75
C LEU A 6 -4.04 43.78 3.85
N VAL A 7 -2.81 43.93 3.39
CA VAL A 7 -1.67 43.04 3.66
C VAL A 7 -1.05 43.45 4.99
N TYR A 8 -1.00 42.51 5.95
CA TYR A 8 -0.08 42.58 7.09
C TYR A 8 0.84 41.38 7.02
N SER A 9 2.10 41.64 6.73
CA SER A 9 3.24 40.74 6.93
C SER A 9 4.04 41.23 8.14
N THR A 10 4.89 40.33 8.69
CA THR A 10 5.98 40.57 9.69
C THR A 10 5.50 40.28 11.14
N ILE A 11 6.11 39.48 12.04
CA ILE A 11 7.48 38.98 12.29
C ILE A 11 7.45 37.58 12.94
N ILE A 12 8.53 36.82 12.75
CA ILE A 12 8.94 35.62 13.52
C ILE A 12 9.76 36.03 14.76
N LYS A 13 9.41 35.58 15.98
CA LYS A 13 10.37 34.87 16.87
C LYS A 13 9.81 34.41 18.23
N LEU A 14 10.13 33.14 18.53
CA LEU A 14 10.46 32.52 19.82
C LEU A 14 9.36 32.39 20.89
N CYS A 15 8.69 31.22 20.87
CA CYS A 15 8.72 30.21 21.94
C CYS A 15 7.56 29.21 21.70
N THR A 16 7.87 27.91 21.67
CA THR A 16 6.90 26.79 21.82
C THR A 16 5.60 26.90 21.02
N GLY A 17 5.62 26.44 19.78
CA GLY A 17 4.40 26.30 18.99
C GLY A 17 4.68 25.63 17.66
N VAL A 18 3.94 24.55 17.37
CA VAL A 18 4.02 23.75 16.15
C VAL A 18 3.94 24.64 14.92
N PHE A 19 4.97 24.59 14.07
CA PHE A 19 4.92 25.15 12.72
C PHE A 19 4.11 24.21 11.83
N LEU A 20 2.85 24.56 11.55
CA LEU A 20 2.13 24.03 10.39
C LEU A 20 2.49 24.89 9.19
N LEU A 21 3.51 24.45 8.44
CA LEU A 21 3.69 24.88 7.05
C LEU A 21 2.54 24.26 6.24
N LEU A 22 1.54 25.07 5.90
CA LEU A 22 0.57 24.75 4.84
C LEU A 22 1.28 24.95 3.51
N ASP A 23 2.07 23.95 3.14
CA ASP A 23 2.74 23.86 1.85
C ASP A 23 1.72 23.46 0.78
N GLY A 24 1.23 24.46 0.04
CA GLY A 24 0.59 24.31 -1.27
C GLY A 24 -0.75 23.59 -1.32
N CYS A 25 -1.73 24.21 -2.00
CA CYS A 25 -2.72 23.46 -2.76
C CYS A 25 -1.97 22.61 -3.81
N ARG A 26 -1.52 21.43 -3.42
CA ARG A 26 -0.93 20.44 -4.32
C ARG A 26 -2.01 20.07 -5.33
N ARG A 27 -1.72 20.22 -6.63
CA ARG A 27 -2.55 19.64 -7.70
C ARG A 27 -2.92 18.22 -7.26
N GLU A 28 -4.21 17.91 -7.29
CA GLU A 28 -4.72 16.56 -7.06
C GLU A 28 -3.90 15.64 -7.98
N GLU A 29 -3.04 14.79 -7.42
CA GLU A 29 -2.27 13.85 -8.21
C GLU A 29 -3.30 12.94 -8.88
N GLU A 30 -3.60 13.18 -10.15
CA GLU A 30 -4.64 12.45 -10.84
C GLU A 30 -4.20 11.00 -11.00
N TYR A 31 -4.94 10.09 -10.37
CA TYR A 31 -4.72 8.66 -10.45
C TYR A 31 -5.84 8.06 -11.30
N ARG A 32 -5.50 7.11 -12.18
CA ARG A 32 -6.47 6.38 -13.00
C ARG A 32 -6.36 4.88 -12.80
N THR A 33 -7.38 4.15 -13.21
CA THR A 33 -7.32 2.69 -13.31
C THR A 33 -6.26 2.27 -14.35
N PRO A 34 -5.31 1.39 -13.98
CA PRO A 34 -4.35 0.84 -14.94
C PRO A 34 -5.03 -0.13 -15.90
N ARG A 35 -4.50 -0.21 -17.13
CA ARG A 35 -4.79 -1.29 -18.07
C ARG A 35 -3.92 -2.51 -17.71
N PRO A 36 -4.36 -3.75 -17.99
CA PRO A 36 -3.61 -4.95 -17.63
C PRO A 36 -2.15 -4.97 -18.09
N PHE A 37 -1.84 -4.49 -19.29
CA PHE A 37 -0.47 -4.46 -19.79
C PHE A 37 0.41 -3.40 -19.10
N GLU A 38 -0.18 -2.37 -18.48
CA GLU A 38 0.57 -1.27 -17.86
C GLU A 38 1.22 -1.69 -16.54
N ILE A 39 0.68 -2.70 -15.86
CA ILE A 39 1.26 -3.21 -14.62
C ILE A 39 2.37 -4.23 -14.85
N VAL A 40 2.52 -4.78 -16.06
CA VAL A 40 3.54 -5.78 -16.40
C VAL A 40 4.93 -5.18 -16.27
N GLY A 41 5.80 -5.75 -15.45
CA GLY A 41 7.16 -5.28 -15.18
C GLY A 41 7.56 -5.44 -13.72
N SER A 42 8.79 -5.02 -13.41
CA SER A 42 9.30 -4.95 -12.04
C SER A 42 9.01 -3.58 -11.44
N TRP A 43 8.53 -3.56 -10.20
CA TRP A 43 8.17 -2.37 -9.46
C TRP A 43 8.80 -2.39 -8.06
N THR A 44 9.56 -1.38 -7.73
CA THR A 44 10.12 -1.18 -6.39
C THR A 44 9.04 -0.59 -5.50
N ALA A 45 8.72 -1.26 -4.40
CA ALA A 45 7.71 -0.84 -3.46
C ALA A 45 8.32 0.09 -2.39
N SER A 46 7.59 1.16 -2.06
CA SER A 46 7.80 1.87 -0.81
C SER A 46 7.38 0.97 0.35
N GLY A 47 7.94 1.21 1.53
CA GLY A 47 7.39 0.63 2.76
C GLY A 47 5.89 0.97 2.93
N PRO A 48 5.13 0.13 3.64
CA PRO A 48 3.70 0.33 3.83
C PRO A 48 3.44 1.54 4.73
N SER A 49 2.45 2.35 4.37
CA SER A 49 1.88 3.35 5.26
C SER A 49 0.49 2.93 5.71
N TYR A 50 0.22 3.15 7.00
CA TYR A 50 -1.01 2.72 7.66
C TYR A 50 -1.86 3.93 8.02
N GLU A 51 -3.13 3.87 7.69
CA GLU A 51 -4.14 4.82 8.16
C GLU A 51 -5.19 4.04 8.95
N SER A 52 -5.55 4.52 10.14
CA SER A 52 -6.57 3.87 10.96
C SER A 52 -7.45 4.87 11.68
N GLY A 53 -8.74 4.58 11.70
CA GLY A 53 -9.73 5.25 12.53
C GLY A 53 -9.76 4.64 13.93
N GLY A 54 -10.00 5.49 14.93
CA GLY A 54 -10.03 5.10 16.34
C GLY A 54 -8.66 5.12 17.02
N LEU A 55 -8.50 4.33 18.08
CA LEU A 55 -7.26 4.29 18.88
C LEU A 55 -6.06 3.86 18.04
N PRO A 56 -4.90 4.53 18.09
CA PRO A 56 -3.73 4.13 17.29
C PRO A 56 -3.39 2.62 17.41
N PRO A 57 -3.20 1.89 16.29
CA PRO A 57 -2.76 0.50 16.34
C PRO A 57 -1.40 0.35 17.02
N THR A 58 -1.22 -0.72 17.79
CA THR A 58 0.09 -1.06 18.34
C THR A 58 0.99 -1.70 17.28
N SER A 59 2.31 -1.65 17.48
CA SER A 59 3.26 -2.29 16.57
C SER A 59 3.01 -3.80 16.41
N ALA A 60 2.54 -4.47 17.47
CA ALA A 60 2.18 -5.89 17.41
C ALA A 60 0.95 -6.13 16.51
N GLN A 61 -0.04 -5.25 16.54
CA GLN A 61 -1.21 -5.34 15.65
C GLN A 61 -0.82 -5.10 14.18
N LEU A 62 0.07 -4.12 13.93
CA LEU A 62 0.58 -3.86 12.58
C LEU A 62 1.46 -5.01 12.05
N ALA A 63 2.17 -5.72 12.93
CA ALA A 63 3.01 -6.86 12.56
C ALA A 63 2.23 -7.97 11.84
N ASN A 64 0.94 -8.15 12.17
CA ASN A 64 0.08 -9.14 11.52
C ASN A 64 -0.15 -8.85 10.02
N PHE A 65 0.04 -7.60 9.60
CA PHE A 65 -0.12 -7.17 8.21
C PHE A 65 1.21 -7.02 7.46
N LYS A 66 2.36 -7.29 8.11
CA LYS A 66 3.67 -7.28 7.44
C LYS A 66 3.77 -8.24 6.26
N GLY A 67 2.93 -9.29 6.25
CA GLY A 67 2.81 -10.18 5.10
C GLY A 67 2.40 -9.46 3.81
N LEU A 68 1.85 -8.24 3.88
CA LEU A 68 1.44 -7.43 2.73
C LEU A 68 2.56 -6.52 2.22
N GLU A 69 3.62 -6.30 3.00
CA GLU A 69 4.79 -5.54 2.59
C GLU A 69 5.57 -6.26 1.50
N ALA A 70 6.09 -5.50 0.53
CA ALA A 70 7.11 -5.95 -0.40
C ALA A 70 8.25 -4.93 -0.46
N GLY A 71 9.43 -5.38 -0.87
CA GLY A 71 10.45 -4.52 -1.47
C GLY A 71 10.30 -4.43 -2.99
N THR A 72 9.84 -5.51 -3.64
CA THR A 72 9.64 -5.54 -5.09
C THR A 72 8.46 -6.42 -5.48
N TYR A 73 7.67 -5.97 -6.45
CA TYR A 73 6.70 -6.78 -7.17
C TYR A 73 7.12 -6.91 -8.63
N THR A 74 7.05 -8.12 -9.18
CA THR A 74 7.22 -8.36 -10.62
C THR A 74 5.96 -8.99 -11.17
N PHE A 75 5.31 -8.32 -12.10
CA PHE A 75 4.12 -8.82 -12.80
C PHE A 75 4.51 -9.25 -14.21
N HIS A 76 4.16 -10.48 -14.59
CA HIS A 76 4.46 -11.06 -15.89
C HIS A 76 3.24 -10.99 -16.82
N ALA A 77 3.48 -11.00 -18.13
CA ALA A 77 2.42 -10.91 -19.15
C ALA A 77 1.47 -12.12 -19.14
N ASP A 78 1.92 -13.26 -18.62
CA ASP A 78 1.15 -14.51 -18.48
C ASP A 78 0.26 -14.54 -17.22
N GLN A 79 0.07 -13.40 -16.56
CA GLN A 79 -0.69 -13.24 -15.32
C GLN A 79 -0.08 -13.91 -14.09
N THR A 80 1.20 -14.28 -14.13
CA THR A 80 1.96 -14.69 -12.94
C THR A 80 2.63 -13.48 -12.28
N TYR A 81 2.85 -13.54 -10.97
CA TYR A 81 3.66 -12.55 -10.27
C TYR A 81 4.68 -13.20 -9.34
N SER A 82 5.72 -12.43 -9.04
CA SER A 82 6.61 -12.68 -7.90
C SER A 82 6.67 -11.43 -7.01
N LYS A 83 6.83 -11.66 -5.72
CA LYS A 83 6.93 -10.62 -4.71
C LYS A 83 8.10 -10.98 -3.79
N ARG A 84 8.98 -10.02 -3.58
CA ARG A 84 10.16 -10.13 -2.71
C ARG A 84 10.01 -9.14 -1.57
N SER A 85 10.23 -9.56 -0.32
CA SER A 85 10.27 -8.64 0.81
C SER A 85 11.48 -7.71 0.74
N THR A 86 11.46 -6.65 1.55
CA THR A 86 12.64 -5.87 1.88
C THR A 86 13.71 -6.75 2.52
N ASP A 87 14.98 -6.39 2.34
CA ASP A 87 16.13 -7.09 2.91
C ASP A 87 16.12 -6.97 4.43
N SER A 88 16.07 -8.10 5.13
CA SER A 88 16.28 -8.14 6.58
C SER A 88 17.68 -8.66 6.88
N VAL A 89 18.59 -7.76 7.26
CA VAL A 89 19.96 -8.10 7.64
C VAL A 89 19.94 -8.80 9.00
N VAL A 90 20.37 -10.06 9.04
CA VAL A 90 20.48 -10.86 10.26
C VAL A 90 21.90 -10.84 10.83
N SER A 91 22.89 -10.85 9.93
CA SER A 91 24.30 -10.73 10.26
C SER A 91 25.04 -10.07 9.09
N ALA A 92 26.33 -9.77 9.26
CA ALA A 92 27.15 -9.16 8.21
C ALA A 92 27.10 -9.89 6.86
N ASN A 93 26.85 -11.21 6.86
CA ASN A 93 26.84 -12.06 5.66
C ASN A 93 25.50 -12.77 5.45
N THR A 94 24.43 -12.38 6.14
CA THR A 94 23.14 -13.08 6.04
C THR A 94 22.00 -12.08 5.92
N ILE A 95 21.31 -12.15 4.78
CA ILE A 95 20.10 -11.39 4.50
C ILE A 95 18.95 -12.39 4.35
N LEU A 96 17.88 -12.16 5.09
CA LEU A 96 16.63 -12.88 4.92
C LEU A 96 15.71 -12.11 3.98
N VAL A 97 15.16 -12.84 3.01
CA VAL A 97 14.15 -12.36 2.07
C VAL A 97 13.02 -13.39 2.02
N LYS A 98 11.79 -12.89 2.01
CA LYS A 98 10.61 -13.71 1.76
C LYS A 98 10.24 -13.60 0.29
N LEU A 99 10.04 -14.75 -0.36
CA LEU A 99 9.63 -14.85 -1.75
C LEU A 99 8.22 -15.43 -1.84
N GLU A 100 7.30 -14.67 -2.43
CA GLU A 100 5.94 -15.07 -2.75
C GLU A 100 5.77 -15.11 -4.26
N LYS A 101 5.01 -16.08 -4.77
CA LYS A 101 4.67 -16.22 -6.19
C LYS A 101 3.25 -16.75 -6.31
N GLY A 102 2.64 -16.45 -7.43
CA GLY A 102 1.28 -16.86 -7.70
C GLY A 102 0.75 -16.26 -8.98
N ASN A 103 -0.58 -16.20 -9.08
CA ASN A 103 -1.26 -15.55 -10.19
C ASN A 103 -1.83 -14.21 -9.73
N TYR A 104 -1.94 -13.26 -10.65
CA TYR A 104 -2.64 -12.01 -10.40
C TYR A 104 -3.77 -11.82 -11.41
N ARG A 105 -4.79 -11.05 -10.99
CA ARG A 105 -5.86 -10.58 -11.86
C ARG A 105 -6.12 -9.12 -11.59
N LEU A 106 -6.21 -8.32 -12.65
CA LEU A 106 -6.65 -6.94 -12.58
C LEU A 106 -8.03 -6.82 -13.22
N SER A 107 -9.03 -6.36 -12.46
CA SER A 107 -10.40 -6.17 -12.92
C SER A 107 -10.87 -4.78 -12.49
N GLY A 108 -10.96 -3.86 -13.43
CA GLY A 108 -11.13 -2.44 -13.10
C GLY A 108 -9.96 -1.97 -12.23
N ASP A 109 -10.26 -1.30 -11.13
CA ASP A 109 -9.27 -0.85 -10.14
C ASP A 109 -8.84 -1.95 -9.16
N THR A 110 -9.42 -3.14 -9.21
CA THR A 110 -9.14 -4.19 -8.23
C THR A 110 -8.06 -5.15 -8.74
N LEU A 111 -6.91 -5.15 -8.08
CA LEU A 111 -5.84 -6.13 -8.23
C LEU A 111 -6.01 -7.22 -7.18
N ILE A 112 -6.05 -8.47 -7.65
CA ILE A 112 -6.13 -9.68 -6.82
C ILE A 112 -4.81 -10.42 -7.00
N LEU A 113 -4.12 -10.73 -5.90
CA LEU A 113 -2.96 -11.62 -5.88
C LEU A 113 -3.36 -12.94 -5.24
N THR A 114 -3.27 -14.04 -5.98
CA THR A 114 -3.51 -15.39 -5.48
C THR A 114 -2.16 -16.07 -5.23
N THR A 115 -1.67 -15.99 -3.99
CA THR A 115 -0.38 -16.57 -3.57
C THR A 115 -0.52 -18.08 -3.40
N THR A 116 0.25 -18.87 -4.14
CA THR A 116 0.19 -20.35 -4.09
C THR A 116 1.38 -20.98 -3.37
N ASN A 117 2.51 -20.29 -3.26
CA ASN A 117 3.72 -20.79 -2.60
C ASN A 117 3.84 -20.39 -1.12
N ASN A 118 2.72 -20.24 -0.41
CA ASN A 118 2.77 -19.85 1.00
C ASN A 118 3.01 -21.07 1.92
N PRO A 119 3.50 -20.85 3.16
CA PRO A 119 3.79 -21.93 4.11
C PRO A 119 2.58 -22.80 4.46
N ARG A 120 1.36 -22.31 4.23
CA ARG A 120 0.10 -23.00 4.53
C ARG A 120 -0.37 -23.89 3.38
N GLN A 121 0.36 -23.90 2.25
CA GLN A 121 0.08 -24.69 1.04
C GLN A 121 -1.35 -24.55 0.48
N THR A 122 -2.07 -23.50 0.87
CA THR A 122 -3.45 -23.21 0.47
C THR A 122 -3.46 -21.88 -0.27
N PRO A 123 -4.05 -21.75 -1.45
CA PRO A 123 -4.10 -20.48 -2.17
C PRO A 123 -4.64 -19.36 -1.28
N LEU A 124 -3.91 -18.24 -1.22
CA LEU A 124 -4.29 -17.07 -0.42
C LEU A 124 -4.55 -15.89 -1.35
N ASN A 125 -5.77 -15.39 -1.36
CA ASN A 125 -6.13 -14.20 -2.11
C ASN A 125 -5.88 -12.94 -1.29
N THR A 126 -5.16 -11.99 -1.89
CA THR A 126 -4.93 -10.65 -1.34
C THR A 126 -5.50 -9.61 -2.30
N TYR A 127 -6.30 -8.69 -1.78
CA TYR A 127 -7.03 -7.72 -2.56
C TYR A 127 -6.47 -6.30 -2.38
N TYR A 128 -6.27 -5.60 -3.49
CA TYR A 128 -5.85 -4.21 -3.54
C TYR A 128 -6.71 -3.42 -4.51
N ASN A 129 -7.05 -2.18 -4.19
CA ASN A 129 -7.28 -1.17 -5.21
C ASN A 129 -5.93 -0.76 -5.80
N CYS A 130 -5.88 -0.55 -7.11
CA CYS A 130 -4.68 -0.34 -7.89
C CYS A 130 -4.89 0.84 -8.83
N TYR A 131 -3.99 1.83 -8.73
CA TYR A 131 -4.10 3.08 -9.46
C TYR A 131 -2.77 3.48 -10.07
N LEU A 132 -2.78 3.94 -11.30
CA LEU A 132 -1.61 4.46 -12.01
C LEU A 132 -1.68 5.99 -12.04
N LYS A 133 -0.57 6.65 -11.71
CA LYS A 133 -0.46 8.11 -11.78
C LYS A 133 -0.56 8.59 -13.23
N THR A 134 -1.41 9.58 -13.51
CA THR A 134 -1.56 10.21 -14.84
C THR A 134 -0.45 11.25 -15.07
N GLY A 135 -0.21 11.61 -16.34
CA GLY A 135 0.83 12.55 -16.72
C GLY A 135 2.23 11.93 -16.89
N ASN A 136 2.33 10.61 -16.85
CA ASN A 136 3.53 9.83 -17.19
C ASN A 136 3.51 9.41 -18.67
N ASP A 137 3.26 10.35 -19.57
CA ASP A 137 3.14 10.08 -21.02
C ASP A 137 4.50 10.00 -21.73
N ASP A 138 5.59 10.34 -21.04
CA ASP A 138 6.95 10.15 -21.52
C ASP A 138 7.42 8.71 -21.20
N PRO A 139 7.88 7.91 -22.19
CA PRO A 139 8.42 6.58 -21.96
C PRO A 139 9.65 6.53 -21.03
N LEU A 140 10.30 7.67 -20.76
CA LEU A 140 11.40 7.80 -19.81
C LEU A 140 10.97 8.32 -18.42
N SER A 141 9.68 8.61 -18.23
CA SER A 141 9.17 9.08 -16.95
C SER A 141 9.04 7.96 -15.93
N LEU A 142 9.40 8.26 -14.68
CA LEU A 142 9.20 7.37 -13.55
C LEU A 142 7.72 7.01 -13.43
N GLN A 143 7.39 5.75 -13.66
CA GLN A 143 6.02 5.31 -13.54
C GLN A 143 5.69 5.05 -12.08
N THR A 144 4.51 5.49 -11.65
CA THR A 144 4.06 5.34 -10.26
C THR A 144 2.73 4.61 -10.22
N LEU A 145 2.74 3.45 -9.58
CA LEU A 145 1.55 2.68 -9.22
C LEU A 145 1.27 2.88 -7.73
N ARG A 146 0.01 2.97 -7.34
CA ARG A 146 -0.41 2.94 -5.94
C ARG A 146 -1.30 1.73 -5.73
N ILE A 147 -0.88 0.83 -4.84
CA ILE A 147 -1.72 -0.25 -4.37
C ILE A 147 -2.20 0.07 -2.96
N ARG A 148 -3.49 -0.16 -2.69
CA ARG A 148 -4.13 0.11 -1.42
C ARG A 148 -5.02 -1.06 -1.05
N THR A 149 -4.88 -1.60 0.14
CA THR A 149 -5.88 -2.49 0.72
C THR A 149 -6.64 -1.75 1.81
N THR A 150 -7.96 -1.90 1.84
CA THR A 150 -8.85 -1.27 2.84
C THR A 150 -9.32 -2.32 3.84
N LYS A 151 -9.96 -1.87 4.93
CA LYS A 151 -10.64 -2.73 5.89
C LYS A 151 -11.52 -3.77 5.19
N GLU A 152 -12.31 -3.35 4.20
CA GLU A 152 -13.25 -4.21 3.48
C GLU A 152 -12.52 -5.27 2.64
N LEU A 153 -11.45 -4.87 1.93
CA LEU A 153 -10.64 -5.79 1.13
C LEU A 153 -9.85 -6.79 1.99
N LEU A 154 -9.38 -6.35 3.16
CA LEU A 154 -8.73 -7.21 4.14
C LEU A 154 -9.71 -8.21 4.76
N LEU A 155 -10.91 -7.76 5.13
CA LEU A 155 -11.96 -8.64 5.63
C LEU A 155 -12.36 -9.68 4.58
N LYS A 156 -12.50 -9.27 3.31
CA LYS A 156 -12.74 -10.21 2.20
C LYS A 156 -11.63 -11.26 2.06
N SER A 157 -10.36 -10.85 2.15
CA SER A 157 -9.22 -11.78 2.14
C SER A 157 -9.29 -12.77 3.32
N LEU A 158 -9.75 -12.32 4.49
CA LEU A 158 -9.93 -13.18 5.66
C LEU A 158 -11.14 -14.12 5.54
N ASP A 159 -12.23 -13.70 4.88
CA ASP A 159 -13.43 -14.52 4.65
C ASP A 159 -13.11 -15.78 3.82
N GLU A 160 -12.14 -15.69 2.94
CA GLU A 160 -11.69 -16.79 2.05
C GLU A 160 -10.69 -17.74 2.72
N GLN A 161 -10.29 -17.48 3.97
CA GLN A 161 -9.37 -18.32 4.74
C GLN A 161 -10.11 -19.25 5.70
N VAL A 162 -9.35 -20.11 6.39
CA VAL A 162 -9.88 -21.02 7.42
C VAL A 162 -10.32 -20.21 8.64
N GLN A 163 -11.64 -20.10 8.87
CA GLN A 163 -12.19 -19.27 9.94
C GLN A 163 -11.88 -19.76 11.37
N ALA A 164 -11.44 -21.02 11.51
CA ALA A 164 -10.98 -21.59 12.77
C ALA A 164 -9.53 -21.19 13.12
N ASP A 165 -8.77 -20.58 12.19
CA ASP A 165 -7.40 -20.13 12.45
C ASP A 165 -7.42 -18.95 13.47
N PRO A 166 -6.74 -19.08 14.63
CA PRO A 166 -6.67 -18.01 15.63
C PRO A 166 -6.16 -16.67 15.07
N LEU A 167 -5.23 -16.70 14.11
CA LEU A 167 -4.70 -15.47 13.50
C LEU A 167 -5.76 -14.79 12.63
N VAL A 168 -6.59 -15.57 11.93
CA VAL A 168 -7.71 -15.05 11.13
C VAL A 168 -8.74 -14.40 12.06
N GLN A 169 -9.11 -15.05 13.16
CA GLN A 169 -10.03 -14.51 14.15
C GLN A 169 -9.51 -13.23 14.79
N GLN A 170 -8.23 -13.22 15.18
CA GLN A 170 -7.56 -12.05 15.76
C GLN A 170 -7.56 -10.86 14.79
N ASN A 171 -7.15 -11.07 13.54
CA ASN A 171 -7.10 -10.01 12.53
C ASN A 171 -8.50 -9.48 12.21
N ARG A 172 -9.50 -10.36 12.13
CA ARG A 172 -10.89 -9.97 11.91
C ARG A 172 -11.42 -9.11 13.07
N ALA A 173 -11.20 -9.52 14.31
CA ALA A 173 -11.63 -8.76 15.48
C ALA A 173 -10.97 -7.37 15.52
N PHE A 174 -9.67 -7.30 15.23
CA PHE A 174 -8.95 -6.03 15.12
C PHE A 174 -9.56 -5.11 14.06
N LEU A 175 -9.81 -5.61 12.85
CA LEU A 175 -10.38 -4.82 11.76
C LEU A 175 -11.81 -4.36 12.05
N ASN A 176 -12.63 -5.21 12.65
CA ASN A 176 -14.02 -4.88 12.99
C ASN A 176 -14.12 -3.79 14.06
N ALA A 177 -13.14 -3.70 14.97
CA ALA A 177 -13.07 -2.66 15.98
C ALA A 177 -12.65 -1.27 15.44
N ARG A 178 -12.34 -1.14 14.15
CA ARG A 178 -11.93 0.13 13.54
C ARG A 178 -13.02 0.70 12.65
N ASP A 179 -13.20 2.03 12.69
CA ASP A 179 -14.05 2.73 11.72
C ASP A 179 -13.45 2.66 10.31
N MET A 180 -12.12 2.76 10.23
CA MET A 180 -11.38 2.57 9.00
C MET A 180 -10.01 1.95 9.25
N PHE A 181 -9.51 1.24 8.24
CA PHE A 181 -8.12 0.80 8.18
C PHE A 181 -7.69 0.75 6.73
N LYS A 182 -6.52 1.29 6.40
CA LYS A 182 -5.95 1.24 5.05
C LYS A 182 -4.46 1.01 5.13
N ILE A 183 -3.94 0.21 4.21
CA ILE A 183 -2.50 0.06 4.00
C ILE A 183 -2.23 0.49 2.57
N ASN A 184 -1.36 1.48 2.40
CA ASN A 184 -0.94 1.97 1.10
C ASN A 184 0.51 1.57 0.84
N GLN A 185 0.81 1.23 -0.42
CA GLN A 185 2.15 1.12 -0.93
C GLN A 185 2.23 1.84 -2.29
N THR A 186 3.28 2.61 -2.48
CA THR A 186 3.62 3.23 -3.76
C THR A 186 4.66 2.36 -4.44
N LEU A 187 4.44 1.99 -5.69
CA LEU A 187 5.37 1.21 -6.48
C LEU A 187 5.93 2.08 -7.62
N GLN A 188 7.23 1.98 -7.87
CA GLN A 188 7.93 2.80 -8.85
C GLN A 188 8.74 1.94 -9.83
N ARG A 189 8.81 2.37 -11.09
CA ARG A 189 9.68 1.79 -12.13
C ARG A 189 10.14 2.84 -13.12
#